data_AF-A0A3Q3JHL2-F1
#
_entry.id   AF-A0A3Q3JHL2-F1
#
_cell.length_a   1.000
_cell.length_b   1.000
_cell.length_c   1.000
_cell.angle_alpha   90.00
_cell.angle_beta   90.00
_cell.angle_gamma   90.00
#
_symmetry.space_group_name_H-M   'P 1'
#
loop_
_entity.id
_entity.type
_entity.pdbx_description
1 polymer ?
#
loop_
_entity_poly.entity_id
_entity_poly.type
_entity_poly.pdbx_seq_one_letter_code
_entity_poly.pdbx_strand_id
1 'polypeptide(L)'
;MSSRSSTLLVERSTAIEFFLKSSSVCGFFTICGNSADSARTSLWGKKVLFDVRPCLWQLHPDAVIPALKELSVCILLRRKIATPWTGFVYKAPGGRDKTELGLGGVGSHLAVWLFGEEHRVERELLLKEWHSVCLTWSGQTQRLRIYINGTCLNDTYVNPILPQQLAQNGTLTLGVSHYVDANDKVQQESSTNLLGEIGLFRIWAREWGPEELRNQSCADGDVVSWDQLQWKYSCPAFSQFHITRHYTLCYLVSRKLKEKV
;
A
#
# COMPACT_ATOMS: atom_id res chain seq x y z
N MET A 1 20.93 -61.41 17.40
CA MET A 1 21.25 -60.07 17.96
C MET A 1 21.14 -59.10 16.78
N SER A 2 20.01 -58.43 16.50
CA SER A 2 19.36 -57.32 17.24
C SER A 2 20.39 -56.23 17.60
N SER A 3 20.27 -54.95 17.24
CA SER A 3 19.06 -54.13 17.09
C SER A 3 19.26 -52.83 16.26
N ARG A 4 18.17 -52.40 15.61
CA ARG A 4 17.58 -51.05 15.42
C ARG A 4 18.45 -49.77 15.59
N SER A 5 18.33 -48.87 14.60
CA SER A 5 17.65 -47.58 14.83
C SER A 5 17.23 -46.89 13.53
N SER A 6 15.98 -46.45 13.53
CA SER A 6 15.32 -45.68 12.49
C SER A 6 15.08 -44.25 13.00
N THR A 7 14.78 -43.36 12.07
CA THR A 7 14.04 -42.08 12.22
C THR A 7 14.89 -40.82 12.39
N LEU A 8 15.04 -40.09 11.28
CA LEU A 8 15.49 -38.70 11.23
C LEU A 8 14.36 -37.92 10.54
N LEU A 9 13.54 -37.25 11.34
CA LEU A 9 12.43 -36.42 10.90
C LEU A 9 12.21 -35.32 11.95
N VAL A 10 12.19 -34.08 11.48
CA VAL A 10 11.62 -32.87 12.10
C VAL A 10 12.44 -32.18 13.20
N GLU A 11 13.31 -31.24 12.79
CA GLU A 11 13.58 -30.04 13.59
C GLU A 11 12.79 -28.86 12.99
N ARG A 12 11.72 -28.47 13.67
CA ARG A 12 10.99 -27.21 13.51
C ARG A 12 10.96 -26.53 14.88
N SER A 13 11.07 -25.20 14.86
CA SER A 13 10.68 -24.27 15.93
C SER A 13 11.52 -24.24 17.21
N THR A 14 12.61 -23.48 17.18
CA THR A 14 13.26 -22.92 18.38
C THR A 14 13.63 -21.46 18.14
N ALA A 15 12.66 -20.56 18.31
CA ALA A 15 12.92 -19.12 18.44
C ALA A 15 11.92 -18.37 19.35
N ILE A 16 11.01 -19.07 20.04
CA ILE A 16 9.90 -18.44 20.79
C ILE A 16 10.10 -18.47 22.32
N GLU A 17 11.10 -19.17 22.86
CA GLU A 17 11.21 -19.36 24.33
C GLU A 17 12.28 -18.53 25.08
N PHE A 18 12.93 -17.54 24.46
CA PHE A 18 14.04 -16.82 25.16
C PHE A 18 13.71 -15.49 25.84
N PHE A 19 12.44 -15.05 25.93
CA PHE A 19 12.12 -13.71 26.48
C PHE A 19 11.14 -13.65 27.65
N LEU A 20 10.90 -14.76 28.36
CA LEU A 20 10.10 -14.75 29.59
C LEU A 20 10.93 -15.24 30.78
N LYS A 21 11.81 -14.37 31.30
CA LYS A 21 12.28 -14.38 32.71
C LYS A 21 13.26 -13.22 32.94
N SER A 22 12.73 -12.08 33.37
CA SER A 22 13.38 -11.22 34.37
C SER A 22 12.42 -10.09 34.75
N SER A 23 11.81 -10.22 35.91
CA SER A 23 11.08 -9.16 36.59
C SER A 23 11.86 -8.80 37.86
N SER A 24 12.41 -7.59 37.94
CA SER A 24 12.55 -6.90 39.22
C SER A 24 12.77 -5.39 39.03
N VAL A 25 11.80 -4.63 39.54
CA VAL A 25 11.82 -3.28 40.12
C VAL A 25 12.58 -2.17 39.36
N CYS A 26 11.82 -1.28 38.73
CA CYS A 26 12.20 0.12 38.62
C CYS A 26 10.94 0.99 38.80
N GLY A 27 10.90 1.76 39.88
CA GLY A 27 9.86 2.75 40.13
C GLY A 27 10.13 3.97 39.25
N PHE A 28 9.32 4.13 38.21
CA PHE A 28 9.10 5.39 37.52
C PHE A 28 7.62 5.45 37.17
N PHE A 29 6.96 6.55 37.56
CA PHE A 29 5.66 6.93 37.02
C PHE A 29 5.84 7.28 35.54
N THR A 30 5.92 6.25 34.68
CA THR A 30 5.84 6.45 33.24
C THR A 30 4.37 6.56 32.90
N ILE A 31 3.97 7.78 32.53
CA ILE A 31 2.70 8.06 31.90
C ILE A 31 2.59 7.14 30.68
N CYS A 32 1.73 6.11 30.74
CA CYS A 32 1.28 5.36 29.57
C CYS A 32 0.41 6.28 28.70
N GLY A 33 1.04 7.25 28.07
CA GLY A 33 0.42 8.15 27.10
C GLY A 33 0.50 7.56 25.70
N ASN A 34 -0.66 7.38 25.08
CA ASN A 34 -0.90 7.30 23.63
C ASN A 34 -0.69 5.94 22.91
N SER A 35 -0.66 4.81 23.60
CA SER A 35 -0.61 3.49 22.92
C SER A 35 -1.99 2.91 22.55
N ALA A 36 -3.09 3.57 22.92
CA ALA A 36 -4.45 3.14 22.62
C ALA A 36 -5.00 3.70 21.29
N ASP A 37 -4.38 4.77 20.78
CA ASP A 37 -4.93 5.54 19.66
C ASP A 37 -4.66 4.88 18.30
N SER A 38 -3.42 4.43 18.08
CA SER A 38 -3.01 3.72 16.85
C SER A 38 -3.79 2.41 16.59
N ALA A 39 -4.31 1.76 17.64
CA ALA A 39 -5.13 0.56 17.49
C ALA A 39 -6.57 0.84 17.06
N ARG A 40 -7.09 2.04 17.32
CA ARG A 40 -8.44 2.43 16.91
C ARG A 40 -8.47 2.85 15.45
N THR A 41 -7.41 3.53 14.99
CA THR A 41 -7.34 4.13 13.66
C THR A 41 -6.79 3.17 12.60
N SER A 42 -6.07 2.11 12.99
CA SER A 42 -5.52 1.14 12.04
C SER A 42 -6.57 0.56 11.08
N LEU A 43 -6.22 0.53 9.79
CA LEU A 43 -7.00 -0.12 8.74
C LEU A 43 -6.47 -1.51 8.39
N TRP A 44 -5.44 -2.00 9.09
CA TRP A 44 -4.92 -3.35 8.90
C TRP A 44 -6.03 -4.39 9.14
N GLY A 45 -6.13 -5.37 8.24
CA GLY A 45 -7.23 -6.35 8.28
C GLY A 45 -8.59 -5.83 7.78
N LYS A 46 -8.68 -4.55 7.39
CA LYS A 46 -9.87 -3.91 6.79
C LYS A 46 -9.64 -3.61 5.31
N LYS A 47 -10.75 -3.51 4.58
CA LYS A 47 -10.81 -3.12 3.16
C LYS A 47 -11.84 -2.02 2.93
N VAL A 48 -11.69 -1.31 1.83
CA VAL A 48 -12.68 -0.39 1.30
C VAL A 48 -13.43 -1.06 0.16
N LEU A 49 -14.75 -0.93 0.14
CA LEU A 49 -15.60 -1.42 -0.94
C LEU A 49 -15.98 -0.24 -1.85
N PHE A 50 -15.66 -0.36 -3.13
CA PHE A 50 -16.12 0.55 -4.17
C PHE A 50 -17.19 -0.17 -5.00
N ASP A 51 -18.43 0.31 -4.88
CA ASP A 51 -19.58 -0.20 -5.61
C ASP A 51 -20.30 0.95 -6.34
N VAL A 52 -21.55 0.75 -6.73
CA VAL A 52 -22.34 1.76 -7.47
C VAL A 52 -22.61 3.01 -6.62
N ARG A 53 -22.45 2.94 -5.29
CA ARG A 53 -22.66 4.08 -4.39
C ARG A 53 -21.43 4.99 -4.40
N PRO A 54 -21.63 6.32 -4.39
CA PRO A 54 -20.53 7.27 -4.28
C PRO A 54 -19.66 6.99 -3.06
N CYS A 55 -18.37 6.76 -3.30
CA CYS A 55 -17.40 6.43 -2.27
C CYS A 55 -16.10 7.15 -2.63
N LEU A 56 -15.80 8.22 -1.90
CA LEU A 56 -14.56 8.97 -2.05
C LEU A 56 -13.64 8.59 -0.90
N TRP A 57 -12.43 8.16 -1.23
CA TRP A 57 -11.31 8.03 -0.32
C TRP A 57 -10.19 8.88 -0.88
N GLN A 58 -9.88 9.98 -0.19
CA GLN A 58 -8.80 10.88 -0.55
C GLN A 58 -7.83 11.04 0.61
N LEU A 59 -6.59 11.39 0.33
CA LEU A 59 -5.61 11.74 1.36
C LEU A 59 -6.15 12.88 2.23
N HIS A 60 -5.99 12.74 3.54
CA HIS A 60 -6.41 13.77 4.49
C HIS A 60 -5.60 15.06 4.23
N PRO A 61 -6.20 16.27 4.33
CA PRO A 61 -5.48 17.52 4.10
C PRO A 61 -4.23 17.72 4.98
N ASP A 62 -4.23 17.15 6.19
CA ASP A 62 -3.09 17.20 7.12
C ASP A 62 -2.02 16.13 6.83
N ALA A 63 -2.34 15.13 6.00
CA ALA A 63 -1.39 14.11 5.57
C ALA A 63 -0.68 14.58 4.30
N VAL A 64 0.65 14.64 4.35
CA VAL A 64 1.47 15.24 3.29
C VAL A 64 2.36 14.18 2.67
N ILE A 65 2.29 14.07 1.34
CA ILE A 65 3.30 13.36 0.56
C ILE A 65 4.44 14.37 0.27
N PRO A 66 5.66 14.14 0.80
CA PRO A 66 6.80 15.03 0.54
C PRO A 66 7.32 14.82 -0.88
N ALA A 67 8.30 15.62 -1.28
CA ALA A 67 8.97 15.39 -2.56
C ALA A 67 9.78 14.09 -2.50
N LEU A 68 9.53 13.16 -3.42
CA LEU A 68 10.14 11.82 -3.39
C LEU A 68 11.00 11.57 -4.63
N LYS A 69 12.32 11.50 -4.44
CA LYS A 69 13.26 11.08 -5.50
C LYS A 69 13.23 9.57 -5.74
N GLU A 70 12.82 8.83 -4.72
CA GLU A 70 12.61 7.39 -4.78
C GLU A 70 11.34 7.05 -4.03
N LEU A 71 10.63 6.02 -4.47
CA LEU A 71 9.42 5.59 -3.81
C LEU A 71 9.11 4.12 -4.06
N SER A 72 8.31 3.58 -3.16
CA SER A 72 7.58 2.34 -3.37
C SER A 72 6.13 2.57 -3.00
N VAL A 73 5.20 2.09 -3.81
CA VAL A 73 3.76 2.12 -3.50
C VAL A 73 3.18 0.73 -3.70
N CYS A 74 2.45 0.22 -2.72
CA CYS A 74 1.80 -1.08 -2.80
C CYS A 74 0.31 -0.96 -2.49
N ILE A 75 -0.48 -1.79 -3.13
CA ILE A 75 -1.93 -1.88 -2.97
C ILE A 75 -2.40 -3.33 -3.09
N LEU A 76 -3.32 -3.75 -2.22
CA LEU A 76 -4.13 -4.95 -2.47
C LEU A 76 -5.39 -4.53 -3.21
N LEU A 77 -5.64 -5.16 -4.35
CA LEU A 77 -6.75 -4.85 -5.22
C LEU A 77 -7.54 -6.11 -5.57
N ARG A 78 -8.86 -5.99 -5.59
CA ARG A 78 -9.76 -7.02 -6.10
C ARG A 78 -10.84 -6.41 -6.98
N ARG A 79 -10.79 -6.70 -8.27
CA ARG A 79 -11.78 -6.24 -9.26
C ARG A 79 -12.99 -7.16 -9.26
N LYS A 80 -14.19 -6.63 -9.51
CA LYS A 80 -15.42 -7.45 -9.63
C LYS A 80 -15.86 -7.65 -11.08
N ILE A 81 -15.58 -6.70 -11.96
CA ILE A 81 -16.01 -6.71 -13.36
C ILE A 81 -14.89 -6.24 -14.31
N ALA A 82 -15.04 -6.53 -15.60
CA ALA A 82 -14.06 -6.26 -16.66
C ALA A 82 -14.17 -4.85 -17.28
N THR A 83 -14.50 -3.81 -16.51
CA THR A 83 -14.52 -2.42 -17.00
C THR A 83 -13.15 -1.75 -16.85
N PRO A 84 -12.91 -0.61 -17.52
CA PRO A 84 -11.86 0.31 -17.11
C PRO A 84 -11.96 0.60 -15.61
N TRP A 85 -10.81 0.70 -14.95
CA TRP A 85 -10.75 0.86 -13.52
C TRP A 85 -9.53 1.68 -13.09
N THR A 86 -9.68 2.38 -11.97
CA THR A 86 -8.64 3.15 -11.30
C THR A 86 -8.38 2.53 -9.93
N GLY A 87 -7.12 2.16 -9.66
CA GLY A 87 -6.69 1.74 -8.33
C GLY A 87 -6.43 2.95 -7.43
N PHE A 88 -5.58 3.86 -7.88
CA PHE A 88 -5.30 5.12 -7.21
C PHE A 88 -4.74 6.16 -8.19
N VAL A 89 -4.89 7.44 -7.85
CA VAL A 89 -4.37 8.57 -8.64
C VAL A 89 -3.78 9.62 -7.71
N TYR A 90 -2.55 10.02 -7.98
CA TYR A 90 -1.88 11.16 -7.39
C TYR A 90 -1.66 12.25 -8.45
N LYS A 91 -2.06 13.48 -8.15
CA LYS A 91 -1.87 14.66 -9.00
C LYS A 91 -1.07 15.72 -8.25
N ALA A 92 -0.07 16.30 -8.93
CA ALA A 92 0.74 17.41 -8.43
C ALA A 92 -0.14 18.62 -8.03
N PRO A 93 0.29 19.45 -7.07
CA PRO A 93 -0.41 20.70 -6.77
C PRO A 93 -0.45 21.64 -7.98
N GLY A 94 -1.49 22.48 -8.04
CA GLY A 94 -1.63 23.49 -9.11
C GLY A 94 -2.23 22.97 -10.42
N GLY A 95 -2.95 21.84 -10.39
CA GLY A 95 -3.95 21.53 -11.43
C GLY A 95 -3.39 21.21 -12.81
N ARG A 96 -2.26 20.51 -12.91
CA ARG A 96 -1.98 19.78 -14.16
C ARG A 96 -2.90 18.55 -14.12
N ASP A 97 -3.92 18.48 -14.98
CA ASP A 97 -4.85 17.33 -15.05
C ASP A 97 -4.16 15.97 -15.30
N LYS A 98 -2.84 15.97 -15.48
CA LYS A 98 -2.00 14.80 -15.65
C LYS A 98 -1.77 14.09 -14.32
N THR A 99 -2.05 12.79 -14.31
CA THR A 99 -1.65 11.88 -13.25
C THR A 99 -0.13 11.83 -13.14
N GLU A 100 0.39 12.17 -11.97
CA GLU A 100 1.82 12.13 -11.70
C GLU A 100 2.26 10.78 -11.15
N LEU A 101 1.43 10.12 -10.36
CA LEU A 101 1.62 8.71 -9.98
C LEU A 101 0.26 8.03 -9.94
N GLY A 102 0.10 6.88 -10.57
CA GLY A 102 -1.21 6.22 -10.58
C GLY A 102 -1.18 4.77 -11.03
N LEU A 103 -2.29 4.09 -10.72
CA LEU A 103 -2.54 2.72 -11.13
C LEU A 103 -3.97 2.60 -11.64
N GLY A 104 -4.14 1.85 -12.72
CA GLY A 104 -5.43 1.54 -13.30
C GLY A 104 -5.29 0.45 -14.36
N GLY A 105 -6.31 0.32 -15.19
CA GLY A 105 -6.25 -0.60 -16.30
C GLY A 105 -7.56 -0.72 -17.07
N VAL A 106 -7.48 -1.42 -18.18
CA VAL A 106 -8.60 -1.74 -19.06
C VAL A 106 -8.40 -3.13 -19.65
N GLY A 107 -9.42 -3.98 -19.55
CA GLY A 107 -9.33 -5.37 -20.01
C GLY A 107 -8.15 -6.12 -19.39
N SER A 108 -7.25 -6.60 -20.25
CA SER A 108 -6.01 -7.31 -19.94
C SER A 108 -4.77 -6.42 -19.77
N HIS A 109 -4.93 -5.09 -19.79
CA HIS A 109 -3.82 -4.17 -19.66
C HIS A 109 -3.85 -3.46 -18.31
N LEU A 110 -2.73 -3.56 -17.59
CA LEU A 110 -2.43 -2.72 -16.45
C LEU A 110 -1.82 -1.41 -16.96
N ALA A 111 -2.27 -0.28 -16.43
CA ALA A 111 -1.73 1.04 -16.73
C ALA A 111 -1.13 1.63 -15.45
N VAL A 112 0.12 2.06 -15.54
CA VAL A 112 0.84 2.74 -14.47
C VAL A 112 1.23 4.13 -14.98
N TRP A 113 0.88 5.16 -14.23
CA TRP A 113 1.30 6.52 -14.54
C TRP A 113 2.48 6.91 -13.66
N LEU A 114 3.50 7.52 -14.28
CA LEU A 114 4.60 8.16 -13.58
C LEU A 114 5.00 9.44 -14.33
N PHE A 115 4.99 10.56 -13.62
CA PHE A 115 5.28 11.91 -14.15
C PHE A 115 4.50 12.31 -15.41
N GLY A 116 3.25 11.85 -15.51
CA GLY A 116 2.38 12.11 -16.66
C GLY A 116 2.58 11.17 -17.84
N GLU A 117 3.54 10.25 -17.77
CA GLU A 117 3.73 9.18 -18.76
C GLU A 117 2.95 7.93 -18.33
N GLU A 118 2.30 7.25 -19.29
CA GLU A 118 1.58 6.00 -19.06
C GLU A 118 2.42 4.81 -19.54
N HIS A 119 2.72 3.90 -18.63
CA HIS A 119 3.37 2.62 -18.89
C HIS A 119 2.32 1.51 -18.87
N ARG A 120 2.08 0.90 -20.04
CA ARG A 120 1.14 -0.22 -20.20
C ARG A 120 1.86 -1.55 -20.10
N VAL A 121 1.31 -2.46 -19.29
CA VAL A 121 1.78 -3.84 -19.16
C VAL A 121 0.65 -4.77 -19.55
N GLU A 122 0.92 -5.68 -20.49
CA GLU A 122 -0.02 -6.73 -20.88
C GLU A 122 -0.10 -7.79 -19.78
N ARG A 123 -0.95 -7.51 -18.79
CA ARG A 123 -1.22 -8.42 -17.69
C ARG A 123 -2.62 -8.22 -17.15
N GLU A 124 -3.42 -9.26 -17.23
CA GLU A 124 -4.75 -9.28 -16.63
C GLU A 124 -4.65 -9.49 -15.11
N LEU A 125 -5.32 -8.63 -14.36
CA LEU A 125 -5.70 -8.88 -12.97
C LEU A 125 -7.02 -9.64 -12.97
N LEU A 126 -6.98 -10.92 -12.57
CA LEU A 126 -8.13 -11.82 -12.57
C LEU A 126 -9.28 -11.25 -11.72
N LEU A 127 -10.48 -11.35 -12.26
CA LEU A 127 -11.67 -10.88 -11.58
C LEU A 127 -11.96 -11.73 -10.34
N LYS A 128 -12.47 -11.08 -9.30
CA LYS A 128 -12.86 -11.68 -8.02
C LYS A 128 -11.69 -12.32 -7.26
N GLU A 129 -10.45 -12.05 -7.65
CA GLU A 129 -9.24 -12.45 -6.94
C GLU A 129 -8.50 -11.25 -6.35
N TRP A 130 -7.76 -11.49 -5.26
CA TRP A 130 -6.89 -10.48 -4.68
C TRP A 130 -5.53 -10.49 -5.36
N HIS A 131 -5.09 -9.30 -5.77
CA HIS A 131 -3.75 -9.08 -6.30
C HIS A 131 -3.03 -8.04 -5.44
N SER A 132 -1.78 -8.33 -5.09
CA SER A 132 -0.86 -7.31 -4.60
C SER A 132 -0.18 -6.68 -5.80
N VAL A 133 -0.33 -5.37 -5.98
CA VAL A 133 0.37 -4.62 -7.02
C VAL A 133 1.30 -3.64 -6.32
N CYS A 134 2.59 -3.67 -6.67
CA CYS A 134 3.57 -2.73 -6.15
C CYS A 134 4.31 -2.05 -7.30
N LEU A 135 4.54 -0.75 -7.18
CA LEU A 135 5.36 0.05 -8.07
C LEU A 135 6.57 0.53 -7.28
N THR A 136 7.75 0.44 -7.87
CA THR A 136 8.96 1.03 -7.29
C THR A 136 9.62 1.93 -8.31
N TRP A 137 10.12 3.07 -7.84
CA TRP A 137 10.80 4.05 -8.67
C TRP A 137 12.05 4.55 -7.96
N SER A 138 13.14 4.67 -8.72
CA SER A 138 14.36 5.36 -8.27
C SER A 138 14.79 6.39 -9.30
N GLY A 139 14.82 7.66 -8.90
CA GLY A 139 15.37 8.75 -9.71
C GLY A 139 16.89 8.67 -9.90
N GLN A 140 17.59 7.88 -9.07
CA GLN A 140 19.04 7.64 -9.24
C GLN A 140 19.30 6.69 -10.41
N THR A 141 18.53 5.60 -10.50
CA THR A 141 18.69 4.60 -11.56
C THR A 141 17.81 4.87 -12.78
N GLN A 142 16.83 5.76 -12.63
CA GLN A 142 15.77 6.06 -13.59
C GLN A 142 14.92 4.86 -13.96
N ARG A 143 14.70 3.93 -13.01
CA ARG A 143 13.96 2.68 -13.26
C ARG A 143 12.62 2.66 -12.54
N LEU A 144 11.57 2.42 -13.32
CA LEU A 144 10.25 2.05 -12.82
C LEU A 144 10.10 0.53 -12.90
N ARG A 145 9.77 -0.10 -11.77
CA ARG A 145 9.45 -1.53 -11.73
C ARG A 145 8.03 -1.77 -11.24
N ILE A 146 7.38 -2.75 -11.86
CA ILE A 146 5.99 -3.11 -11.59
C ILE A 146 5.96 -4.57 -11.16
N TYR A 147 5.42 -4.81 -9.95
CA TYR A 147 5.31 -6.13 -9.34
C TYR A 147 3.85 -6.50 -9.19
N ILE A 148 3.52 -7.75 -9.52
CA ILE A 148 2.21 -8.33 -9.22
C ILE A 148 2.43 -9.63 -8.44
N ASN A 149 1.81 -9.71 -7.27
CA ASN A 149 1.93 -10.84 -6.34
C ASN A 149 3.39 -11.17 -6.00
N GLY A 150 4.24 -10.15 -5.92
CA GLY A 150 5.67 -10.28 -5.60
C GLY A 150 6.56 -10.60 -6.80
N THR A 151 6.01 -10.84 -7.99
CA THR A 151 6.78 -11.09 -9.21
C THR A 151 6.95 -9.80 -9.99
N CYS A 152 8.19 -9.45 -10.35
CA CYS A 152 8.50 -8.32 -11.23
C CYS A 152 8.02 -8.66 -12.66
N LEU A 153 7.11 -7.86 -13.20
CA LEU A 153 6.56 -8.05 -14.54
C LEU A 153 7.10 -7.05 -15.56
N ASN A 154 7.48 -5.87 -15.09
CA ASN A 154 8.05 -4.84 -15.94
C ASN A 154 9.16 -4.11 -15.20
N ASP A 155 10.21 -3.76 -15.93
CA ASP A 155 11.35 -2.99 -15.47
C ASP A 155 11.78 -2.09 -16.63
N THR A 156 11.46 -0.80 -16.54
CA THR A 156 11.60 0.15 -17.65
C THR A 156 12.35 1.39 -17.21
N TYR A 157 13.18 1.91 -18.11
CA TYR A 157 13.81 3.21 -17.94
C TYR A 157 12.80 4.32 -18.23
N VAL A 158 12.68 5.27 -17.32
CA VAL A 158 11.83 6.46 -17.48
C VAL A 158 12.65 7.54 -18.16
N ASN A 159 12.02 8.31 -19.05
CA ASN A 159 12.69 9.34 -19.82
C ASN A 159 13.38 10.36 -18.87
N PRO A 160 14.70 10.61 -19.02
CA PRO A 160 15.44 11.54 -18.16
C PRO A 160 14.95 13.00 -18.25
N ILE A 161 14.20 13.36 -19.29
CA ILE A 161 13.60 14.70 -19.47
C ILE A 161 12.41 14.90 -18.52
N LEU A 162 11.78 13.82 -18.05
CA LEU A 162 10.70 13.90 -17.08
C LEU A 162 11.22 14.33 -15.70
N PRO A 163 10.33 14.88 -14.84
CA PRO A 163 10.62 15.10 -13.44
C PRO A 163 11.36 13.92 -12.80
N GLN A 164 12.36 14.21 -11.97
CA GLN A 164 13.17 13.18 -11.30
C GLN A 164 12.70 12.92 -9.85
N GLN A 165 11.60 13.56 -9.44
CA GLN A 165 10.99 13.39 -8.14
C GLN A 165 9.49 13.62 -8.22
N LEU A 166 8.74 12.89 -7.39
CA LEU A 166 7.33 13.16 -7.17
C LEU A 166 7.17 14.55 -6.55
N ALA A 167 6.26 15.36 -7.09
CA ALA A 167 5.92 16.64 -6.51
C ALA A 167 5.41 16.43 -5.08
N GLN A 168 5.71 17.37 -4.20
CA GLN A 168 5.15 17.39 -2.85
C GLN A 168 3.75 17.99 -2.83
N ASN A 169 2.99 17.76 -1.77
CA ASN A 169 1.70 18.41 -1.48
C ASN A 169 0.65 18.24 -2.58
N GLY A 170 0.67 17.12 -3.29
CA GLY A 170 -0.37 16.77 -4.25
C GLY A 170 -1.61 16.18 -3.60
N THR A 171 -2.56 15.81 -4.45
CA THR A 171 -3.83 15.17 -4.05
C THR A 171 -3.81 13.69 -4.45
N LEU A 172 -4.29 12.82 -3.57
CA LEU A 172 -4.34 11.36 -3.79
C LEU A 172 -5.76 10.84 -3.57
N THR A 173 -6.27 10.01 -4.48
CA THR A 173 -7.53 9.28 -4.34
C THR A 173 -7.35 7.78 -4.55
N LEU A 174 -8.26 6.99 -3.97
CA LEU A 174 -8.36 5.54 -4.17
C LEU A 174 -9.65 5.19 -4.92
N GLY A 175 -9.56 4.22 -5.83
CA GLY A 175 -10.71 3.64 -6.54
C GLY A 175 -11.34 4.55 -7.59
N VAL A 176 -10.85 5.77 -7.78
CA VAL A 176 -11.44 6.78 -8.66
C VAL A 176 -10.37 7.77 -9.13
N SER A 177 -10.49 8.24 -10.36
CA SER A 177 -9.71 9.40 -10.84
C SER A 177 -10.36 10.68 -10.32
N HIS A 178 -9.62 11.78 -10.28
CA HIS A 178 -10.13 13.05 -9.75
C HIS A 178 -9.51 14.25 -10.45
N TYR A 179 -10.23 15.36 -10.46
CA TYR A 179 -9.65 16.68 -10.76
C TYR A 179 -9.74 17.56 -9.51
N VAL A 180 -9.01 18.67 -9.53
CA VAL A 180 -9.06 19.69 -8.49
C VAL A 180 -9.77 20.91 -9.08
N ASP A 181 -10.88 21.31 -8.47
CA ASP A 181 -11.64 22.47 -8.95
C ASP A 181 -10.97 23.80 -8.58
N ALA A 182 -11.54 24.92 -9.06
CA ALA A 182 -10.99 26.26 -8.83
C ALA A 182 -10.94 26.69 -7.35
N ASN A 183 -11.56 25.93 -6.44
CA ASN A 183 -11.53 26.16 -5.00
C ASN A 183 -10.64 25.15 -4.26
N ASP A 184 -9.71 24.51 -4.98
CA ASP A 184 -8.80 23.48 -4.48
C ASP A 184 -9.53 22.25 -3.88
N LYS A 185 -10.75 21.96 -4.36
CA LYS A 185 -11.50 20.78 -3.91
C LYS A 185 -11.35 19.63 -4.88
N VAL A 186 -11.06 18.45 -4.33
CA VAL A 186 -11.02 17.19 -5.07
C VAL A 186 -12.43 16.79 -5.48
N GLN A 187 -12.63 16.63 -6.79
CA GLN A 187 -13.86 16.17 -7.42
C GLN A 187 -13.62 14.87 -8.17
N GLN A 188 -14.55 13.93 -8.08
CA GLN A 188 -14.41 12.64 -8.77
C GLN A 188 -14.60 12.80 -10.28
N GLU A 189 -13.73 12.15 -11.06
CA GLU A 189 -13.93 11.93 -12.48
C GLU A 189 -14.68 10.61 -12.67
N SER A 190 -15.77 10.63 -13.44
CA SER A 190 -16.52 9.43 -13.79
C SER A 190 -15.84 8.66 -14.94
N SER A 191 -16.15 7.36 -15.06
CA SER A 191 -15.85 6.42 -16.17
C SER A 191 -14.86 5.30 -15.85
N THR A 192 -13.94 5.52 -14.92
CA THR A 192 -12.93 4.51 -14.52
C THR A 192 -13.04 4.13 -13.06
N ASN A 193 -14.19 4.41 -12.41
CA ASN A 193 -14.39 4.06 -11.00
C ASN A 193 -14.24 2.55 -10.82
N LEU A 194 -13.48 2.16 -9.80
CA LEU A 194 -13.31 0.78 -9.42
C LEU A 194 -14.65 0.23 -8.94
N LEU A 195 -15.10 -0.86 -9.56
CA LEU A 195 -16.09 -1.75 -8.94
C LEU A 195 -15.33 -2.93 -8.35
N GLY A 196 -15.07 -2.87 -7.05
CA GLY A 196 -14.05 -3.70 -6.44
C GLY A 196 -13.74 -3.36 -4.99
N GLU A 197 -12.59 -3.83 -4.55
CA GLU A 197 -12.15 -3.72 -3.16
C GLU A 197 -10.67 -3.32 -3.13
N ILE A 198 -10.31 -2.43 -2.20
CA ILE A 198 -8.93 -2.02 -1.95
C ILE A 198 -8.58 -2.29 -0.50
N GLY A 199 -7.35 -2.76 -0.26
CA GLY A 199 -6.77 -2.92 1.07
C GLY A 199 -5.28 -2.61 1.06
N LEU A 200 -4.72 -2.34 2.24
CA LEU A 200 -3.29 -2.15 2.49
C LEU A 200 -2.56 -1.25 1.48
N PHE A 201 -3.17 -0.11 1.10
CA PHE A 201 -2.48 0.91 0.33
C PHE A 201 -1.40 1.57 1.20
N ARG A 202 -0.16 1.55 0.74
CA ARG A 202 1.01 2.04 1.49
C ARG A 202 2.02 2.69 0.55
N ILE A 203 2.65 3.77 1.00
CA ILE A 203 3.74 4.45 0.28
C ILE A 203 4.98 4.53 1.18
N TRP A 204 6.15 4.29 0.59
CA TRP A 204 7.46 4.46 1.21
C TRP A 204 8.30 5.49 0.46
N ALA A 205 9.15 6.24 1.19
CA ALA A 205 10.08 7.24 0.66
C ALA A 205 11.37 6.66 0.05
N ARG A 206 11.39 5.35 -0.22
CA ARG A 206 12.56 4.64 -0.77
C ARG A 206 12.13 3.58 -1.77
N GLU A 207 13.04 3.25 -2.68
CA GLU A 207 12.89 2.08 -3.55
C GLU A 207 13.04 0.80 -2.73
N TRP A 208 12.14 -0.16 -2.91
CA TRP A 208 12.24 -1.49 -2.32
C TRP A 208 12.71 -2.52 -3.34
N GLY A 209 13.59 -3.42 -2.90
CA GLY A 209 14.00 -4.55 -3.71
C GLY A 209 12.93 -5.66 -3.82
N PRO A 210 13.05 -6.58 -4.80
CA PRO A 210 12.15 -7.73 -4.95
C PRO A 210 12.08 -8.61 -3.70
N GLU A 211 13.22 -8.86 -3.04
CA GLU A 211 13.26 -9.67 -1.82
C GLU A 211 12.61 -8.97 -0.65
N GLU A 212 12.81 -7.65 -0.51
CA GLU A 212 12.14 -6.86 0.52
C GLU A 212 10.63 -6.88 0.30
N LEU A 213 10.14 -6.61 -0.92
CA LEU A 213 8.70 -6.65 -1.23
C LEU A 213 8.06 -8.01 -0.90
N ARG A 214 8.78 -9.11 -1.13
CA ARG A 214 8.32 -10.47 -0.79
C ARG A 214 8.30 -10.72 0.72
N ASN A 215 9.30 -10.22 1.44
CA ASN A 215 9.49 -10.51 2.87
C ASN A 215 8.75 -9.52 3.78
N GLN A 216 8.35 -8.36 3.27
CA GLN A 216 7.77 -7.25 4.02
C GLN A 216 6.23 -7.26 4.02
N SER A 217 5.63 -8.44 4.25
CA SER A 217 4.16 -8.56 4.40
C SER A 217 3.60 -7.68 5.52
N CYS A 218 4.44 -7.32 6.50
CA CYS A 218 4.06 -6.60 7.71
C CYS A 218 4.68 -5.20 7.88
N ALA A 219 5.46 -4.67 6.95
CA ALA A 219 5.89 -3.27 7.05
C ALA A 219 4.76 -2.33 6.63
N ASP A 220 4.62 -1.22 7.34
CA ASP A 220 3.68 -0.15 7.01
C ASP A 220 4.40 0.98 6.28
N GLY A 221 3.65 1.79 5.53
CA GLY A 221 4.20 2.94 4.82
C GLY A 221 4.75 4.01 5.78
N ASP A 222 5.91 4.56 5.44
CA ASP A 222 6.50 5.70 6.16
C ASP A 222 6.06 7.06 5.59
N VAL A 223 5.53 7.08 4.36
CA VAL A 223 4.91 8.27 3.74
C VAL A 223 3.39 8.24 3.85
N VAL A 224 2.76 7.14 3.45
CA VAL A 224 1.32 6.92 3.64
C VAL A 224 1.13 5.52 4.21
N SER A 225 0.59 5.46 5.42
CA SER A 225 0.25 4.21 6.11
C SER A 225 -1.20 3.79 5.83
N TRP A 226 -1.51 2.50 6.05
CA TRP A 226 -2.90 2.02 5.99
C TRP A 226 -3.61 2.25 7.33
N ASP A 227 -3.89 3.53 7.60
CA ASP A 227 -4.46 4.04 8.85
C ASP A 227 -5.52 5.12 8.58
N GLN A 228 -6.61 5.14 9.35
CA GLN A 228 -7.74 6.07 9.17
C GLN A 228 -7.31 7.54 9.22
N LEU A 229 -6.28 7.91 9.98
CA LEU A 229 -5.80 9.29 10.09
C LEU A 229 -5.20 9.81 8.77
N GLN A 230 -4.82 8.92 7.85
CA GLN A 230 -4.29 9.29 6.55
C GLN A 230 -5.39 9.67 5.55
N TRP A 231 -6.67 9.40 5.84
CA TRP A 231 -7.73 9.44 4.84
C TRP A 231 -8.91 10.33 5.26
N LYS A 232 -9.39 11.14 4.32
CA LYS A 232 -10.73 11.74 4.34
C LYS A 232 -11.64 10.89 3.45
N TYR A 233 -12.74 10.36 4.00
CA TYR A 233 -13.60 9.42 3.29
C TYR A 233 -15.10 9.67 3.47
N SER A 234 -15.91 9.26 2.48
CA SER A 234 -17.38 9.36 2.50
C SER A 234 -18.09 8.03 2.76
N CYS A 235 -17.33 6.94 2.94
CA CYS A 235 -17.81 5.56 3.06
C CYS A 235 -16.85 4.79 3.99
N PRO A 236 -17.34 3.91 4.89
CA PRO A 236 -16.50 3.26 5.88
C PRO A 236 -15.67 2.11 5.28
N ALA A 237 -14.57 1.77 5.97
CA ALA A 237 -13.85 0.51 5.74
C ALA A 237 -14.50 -0.64 6.52
N PHE A 238 -14.42 -1.84 5.96
CA PHE A 238 -15.03 -3.06 6.51
C PHE A 238 -13.96 -4.11 6.85
N SER A 239 -14.15 -4.82 7.95
CA SER A 239 -13.32 -5.97 8.30
C SER A 239 -13.54 -7.11 7.29
N GLN A 240 -12.47 -7.79 6.86
CA GLN A 240 -12.58 -8.98 6.01
C GLN A 240 -11.74 -10.13 6.55
N PHE A 241 -12.40 -11.20 7.01
CA PHE A 241 -11.78 -12.36 7.65
C PHE A 241 -10.52 -12.91 6.94
N HIS A 242 -10.49 -12.98 5.59
CA HIS A 242 -9.31 -13.44 4.83
C HIS A 242 -8.12 -12.48 4.89
N ILE A 243 -8.36 -11.16 4.84
CA ILE A 243 -7.31 -10.14 5.05
C ILE A 243 -6.93 -10.12 6.53
N THR A 244 -7.93 -10.20 7.42
CA THR A 244 -7.73 -10.21 8.88
C THR A 244 -6.80 -11.35 9.31
N ARG A 245 -6.95 -12.59 8.83
CA ARG A 245 -6.10 -13.71 9.29
C ARG A 245 -4.62 -13.57 8.92
N HIS A 246 -4.30 -13.05 7.74
CA HIS A 246 -2.91 -12.87 7.31
C HIS A 246 -2.27 -11.61 7.92
N TYR A 247 -3.06 -10.54 8.09
CA TYR A 247 -2.54 -9.21 8.42
C TYR A 247 -2.79 -8.75 9.86
N THR A 248 -3.57 -9.48 10.67
CA THR A 248 -3.70 -9.19 12.13
C THR A 248 -2.40 -9.49 12.86
N LEU A 249 -1.71 -10.57 12.50
CA LEU A 249 -0.38 -10.86 13.05
C LEU A 249 0.63 -9.79 12.63
N CYS A 250 0.55 -9.34 11.37
CA CYS A 250 1.38 -8.26 10.86
C CYS A 250 1.19 -6.95 11.63
N TYR A 251 -0.05 -6.52 11.86
CA TYR A 251 -0.32 -5.31 12.64
C TYR A 251 0.38 -5.32 14.01
N LEU A 252 0.33 -6.44 14.73
CA LEU A 252 1.02 -6.58 16.02
C LEU A 252 2.55 -6.50 15.89
N VAL A 253 3.12 -7.03 14.79
CA VAL A 253 4.56 -6.97 14.50
C VAL A 253 4.98 -5.55 14.12
N SER A 254 4.25 -4.87 13.22
CA SER A 254 4.55 -3.49 12.79
C SER A 254 4.57 -2.54 13.98
N ARG A 255 3.63 -2.73 14.92
CA ARG A 255 3.56 -1.96 16.15
C ARG A 255 4.81 -2.11 17.02
N LYS A 256 5.26 -3.35 17.26
CA LYS A 256 6.48 -3.62 18.04
C LYS A 256 7.75 -3.04 17.40
N LEU A 257 7.78 -2.89 16.08
CA LEU A 257 8.89 -2.24 15.38
C LEU A 257 8.85 -0.71 15.54
N LYS A 258 7.67 -0.09 15.48
CA LYS A 258 7.51 1.36 15.71
C LYS A 258 7.77 1.80 17.15
N GLU A 259 7.51 0.95 18.14
CA GLU A 259 7.77 1.24 19.56
C GLU A 259 9.27 1.11 19.96
N LYS A 260 10.14 0.64 19.05
CA LYS A 260 11.58 0.42 19.30
C LYS A 260 12.51 1.48 18.68
N VAL A 261 11.96 2.45 17.96
CA VAL A 261 12.67 3.60 17.37
C VAL A 261 12.32 4.83 18.20
#